data_AF-A0A5N6TS98-F1
#
_entry.id   AF-A0A5N6TS98-F1
#
_cell.length_a   1.000
_cell.length_b   1.000
_cell.length_c   1.000
_cell.angle_alpha   90.00
_cell.angle_beta   90.00
_cell.angle_gamma   90.00
#
_symmetry.space_group_name_H-M   'P 1'
#
loop_
_entity.id
_entity.type
_entity.pdbx_description
1 polymer ?
#
loop_
_entity_poly.entity_id
_entity_poly.type
_entity_poly.pdbx_seq_one_letter_code
_entity_poly.pdbx_strand_id
1 'polypeptide(L)'
;MEMRTLTHALRSRPTSILSKQSLTTQIIRPSIRQYASKSPETPAPAQTQTPAQGSKQAPSDFDEIFSKLNLNTAESSSRNRDAKDDPLALSRAVKMSAETDNYRNQSRRVNLKLGPSLGRQVHVEPEKGTDVSSALRQLHSACMQNRVKTQSLNQKFHVRRGQVKKNLRIARWRKLFKFSFQKTVGRIQKMRAQGW
;
A
#
# COMPACT_ATOMS: atom_id res chain seq x y z
N MET A 1 9.12 22.18 -54.57
CA MET A 1 8.34 23.27 -53.93
C MET A 1 7.35 22.62 -52.98
N GLU A 2 7.41 22.91 -51.69
CA GLU A 2 6.25 23.11 -50.80
C GLU A 2 6.80 23.51 -49.42
N MET A 3 6.62 24.78 -49.11
CA MET A 3 6.97 25.45 -47.87
C MET A 3 5.79 25.34 -46.93
N ARG A 4 5.94 24.77 -45.73
CA ARG A 4 4.97 24.96 -44.65
C ARG A 4 5.70 25.29 -43.35
N THR A 5 5.60 26.57 -43.05
CA THR A 5 6.22 27.32 -41.96
C THR A 5 5.56 27.00 -40.63
N LEU A 6 6.39 26.69 -39.62
CA LEU A 6 6.00 26.67 -38.20
C LEU A 6 5.78 28.11 -37.75
N THR A 7 4.53 28.52 -37.60
CA THR A 7 4.19 29.83 -37.04
C THR A 7 4.12 29.75 -35.51
N HIS A 8 4.93 30.60 -34.90
CA HIS A 8 5.09 30.81 -33.48
C HIS A 8 3.84 31.44 -32.86
N ALA A 9 3.22 30.78 -31.88
CA ALA A 9 2.26 31.42 -30.99
C ALA A 9 2.98 32.13 -29.83
N LEU A 10 3.48 33.34 -30.09
CA LEU A 10 3.88 34.29 -29.05
C LEU A 10 2.61 34.82 -28.36
N ARG A 11 2.18 34.20 -27.27
CA ARG A 11 1.16 34.78 -26.40
C ARG A 11 1.81 35.83 -25.52
N SER A 12 1.75 37.09 -25.96
CA SER A 12 2.06 38.27 -25.15
C SER A 12 1.19 38.26 -23.89
N ARG A 13 1.82 38.40 -22.73
CA ARG A 13 1.12 38.62 -21.47
C ARG A 13 0.90 40.13 -21.33
N PRO A 14 -0.34 40.62 -21.18
CA PRO A 14 -0.56 42.02 -20.85
C PRO A 14 -0.04 42.29 -19.44
N THR A 15 0.87 43.26 -19.34
CA THR A 15 1.37 43.85 -18.11
C THR A 15 0.24 44.61 -17.43
N SER A 16 -0.27 44.10 -16.31
CA SER A 16 -1.16 44.88 -15.44
C SER A 16 -0.31 45.86 -14.64
N ILE A 17 -0.46 47.12 -14.99
CA ILE A 17 -0.05 48.31 -14.26
C ILE A 17 -0.18 48.18 -12.73
N LEU A 18 0.91 48.57 -12.07
CA LEU A 18 1.12 48.65 -10.63
C LEU A 18 0.27 49.80 -10.04
N SER A 19 -0.91 49.47 -9.53
CA SER A 19 -1.68 50.37 -8.65
C SER A 19 -1.15 50.26 -7.23
N LYS A 20 -0.45 51.30 -6.77
CA LYS A 20 -0.16 51.52 -5.34
C LYS A 20 -1.46 51.94 -4.66
N GLN A 21 -2.04 51.06 -3.85
CA GLN A 21 -3.06 51.43 -2.86
C GLN A 21 -2.50 51.21 -1.47
N SER A 22 -2.66 52.24 -0.64
CA SER A 22 -2.23 52.32 0.75
C SER A 22 -2.93 51.29 1.63
N LEU A 23 -2.15 50.63 2.48
CA LEU A 23 -2.64 49.72 3.51
C LEU A 23 -3.32 50.53 4.62
N THR A 24 -4.65 50.53 4.66
CA THR A 24 -5.41 50.93 5.84
C THR A 24 -5.80 49.66 6.59
N THR A 25 -5.26 49.50 7.80
CA THR A 25 -5.55 48.40 8.72
C THR A 25 -6.98 48.53 9.26
N GLN A 26 -7.90 47.71 8.73
CA GLN A 26 -9.21 47.50 9.34
C GLN A 26 -9.21 46.17 10.10
N ILE A 27 -9.35 46.30 11.42
CA ILE A 27 -9.41 45.21 12.39
C ILE A 27 -10.76 44.50 12.24
N ILE A 28 -10.76 43.33 11.61
CA ILE A 28 -11.95 42.47 11.48
C ILE A 28 -12.17 41.76 12.81
N ARG A 29 -13.17 42.20 13.58
CA ARG A 29 -13.70 41.51 14.75
C ARG A 29 -14.41 40.21 14.30
N PRO A 30 -14.14 39.04 14.89
CA PRO A 30 -14.93 37.85 14.62
C PRO A 30 -16.28 37.94 15.34
N SER A 31 -17.36 38.05 14.57
CA SER A 31 -18.73 37.85 15.08
C SER A 31 -18.93 36.36 15.38
N ILE A 32 -19.09 36.04 16.67
CA ILE A 32 -19.40 34.71 17.18
C ILE A 32 -20.84 34.38 16.75
N ARG A 33 -20.98 33.56 15.70
CA ARG A 33 -22.27 32.99 15.33
C ARG A 33 -22.53 31.80 16.24
N GLN A 34 -23.31 32.04 17.31
CA GLN A 34 -23.86 30.99 18.14
C GLN A 34 -24.89 30.21 17.33
N TYR A 35 -24.64 28.93 17.08
CA TYR A 35 -25.64 28.01 16.53
C TYR A 35 -26.27 27.29 17.72
N ALA A 36 -27.54 27.62 17.95
CA ALA A 36 -28.37 26.98 18.95
C ALA A 36 -28.50 25.47 18.68
N SER A 37 -28.39 24.71 19.76
CA SER A 37 -28.66 23.28 19.83
C SER A 37 -30.10 22.95 19.45
N LYS A 38 -30.28 22.10 18.43
CA LYS A 38 -31.48 21.28 18.25
C LYS A 38 -31.06 19.84 17.98
N SER A 39 -31.15 19.02 19.02
CA SER A 39 -31.53 17.60 18.88
C SER A 39 -33.06 17.58 19.02
N PRO A 40 -33.78 16.76 18.24
CA PRO A 40 -33.91 15.35 18.62
C PRO A 40 -34.02 14.39 17.42
N GLU A 41 -34.09 13.10 17.77
CA GLU A 41 -34.73 11.98 17.07
C GLU A 41 -33.84 10.85 16.54
N THR A 42 -34.08 9.72 17.20
CA THR A 42 -33.59 8.36 17.00
C THR A 42 -34.46 7.67 15.94
N PRO A 43 -33.89 7.01 14.94
CA PRO A 43 -34.59 5.96 14.20
C PRO A 43 -34.14 4.58 14.70
N ALA A 44 -35.10 3.82 15.21
CA ALA A 44 -35.00 2.38 15.48
C ALA A 44 -34.82 1.57 14.16
N PRO A 45 -34.27 0.34 14.22
CA PRO A 45 -33.84 -0.41 13.05
C PRO A 45 -35.00 -1.06 12.29
N ALA A 46 -35.10 -0.80 10.99
CA ALA A 46 -35.96 -1.53 10.09
C ALA A 46 -35.30 -2.85 9.64
N GLN A 47 -35.97 -3.96 9.94
CA GLN A 47 -35.71 -5.29 9.39
C GLN A 47 -36.33 -5.39 8.00
N THR A 48 -35.58 -5.79 6.96
CA THR A 48 -36.17 -6.46 5.76
C THR A 48 -35.12 -7.29 5.00
N GLN A 49 -35.17 -8.60 5.24
CA GLN A 49 -35.22 -9.73 4.29
C GLN A 49 -34.15 -9.88 3.18
N THR A 50 -33.43 -10.99 3.28
CA THR A 50 -32.85 -11.79 2.19
C THR A 50 -33.90 -12.21 1.15
N PRO A 51 -33.55 -12.22 -0.14
CA PRO A 51 -34.11 -13.17 -1.10
C PRO A 51 -33.05 -14.18 -1.53
N ALA A 52 -33.22 -15.41 -1.05
CA ALA A 52 -32.67 -16.62 -1.64
C ALA A 52 -33.77 -17.29 -2.49
N GLN A 53 -33.68 -17.19 -3.82
CA GLN A 53 -34.25 -18.09 -4.82
C GLN A 53 -33.32 -17.93 -6.04
N GLY A 54 -32.64 -18.95 -6.56
CA GLY A 54 -33.14 -20.28 -6.88
C GLY A 54 -33.04 -20.47 -8.40
N SER A 55 -31.88 -20.19 -9.00
CA SER A 55 -31.62 -20.56 -10.40
C SER A 55 -31.20 -22.02 -10.44
N LYS A 56 -32.06 -22.87 -11.01
CA LYS A 56 -31.70 -24.21 -11.48
C LYS A 56 -30.58 -24.06 -12.53
N GLN A 57 -29.34 -24.16 -12.10
CA GLN A 57 -28.20 -24.24 -13.00
C GLN A 57 -28.11 -25.67 -13.50
N ALA A 58 -28.04 -25.83 -14.83
CA ALA A 58 -27.79 -27.11 -15.49
C ALA A 58 -26.55 -27.77 -14.86
N PRO A 59 -26.50 -29.11 -14.75
CA PRO A 59 -25.34 -29.79 -14.21
C PRO A 59 -24.13 -29.41 -15.06
N SER A 60 -23.20 -28.68 -14.46
CA SER A 60 -21.95 -28.31 -15.12
C SER A 60 -21.18 -29.57 -15.48
N ASP A 61 -20.58 -29.60 -16.67
CA ASP A 61 -19.70 -30.65 -17.24
C ASP A 61 -18.73 -31.26 -16.20
N PHE A 62 -18.30 -30.46 -15.22
CA PHE A 62 -17.49 -30.86 -14.08
C PHE A 62 -18.14 -31.87 -13.13
N ASP A 63 -19.45 -31.80 -12.88
CA ASP A 63 -20.19 -32.78 -12.06
C ASP A 63 -20.28 -34.14 -12.76
N GLU A 64 -20.39 -34.12 -14.10
CA GLU A 64 -20.34 -35.35 -14.90
C GLU A 64 -18.94 -35.98 -14.81
N ILE A 65 -17.88 -35.18 -14.79
CA ILE A 65 -16.51 -35.64 -14.58
C ILE A 65 -16.35 -36.28 -13.19
N PHE A 66 -16.87 -35.67 -12.12
CA PHE A 66 -16.79 -36.25 -10.78
C PHE A 66 -17.59 -37.55 -10.63
N SER A 67 -18.74 -37.67 -11.28
CA SER A 67 -19.52 -38.92 -11.29
C SER A 67 -18.84 -40.03 -12.10
N LYS A 68 -18.23 -39.70 -13.24
CA LYS A 68 -17.45 -40.64 -14.08
C LYS A 68 -16.18 -41.14 -13.39
N LEU A 69 -15.60 -40.34 -12.49
CA LEU A 69 -14.40 -40.70 -11.73
C LEU A 69 -14.68 -41.61 -10.52
N ASN A 70 -15.93 -42.05 -10.29
CA ASN A 70 -16.37 -43.03 -9.29
C ASN A 70 -15.45 -43.14 -8.05
N LEU A 71 -15.26 -42.01 -7.37
CA LEU A 71 -14.44 -41.92 -6.15
C LEU A 71 -15.15 -42.57 -4.94
N ASN A 72 -16.35 -43.11 -5.13
CA ASN A 72 -17.18 -43.64 -4.05
C ASN A 72 -17.32 -45.17 -4.05
N THR A 73 -16.47 -45.90 -4.78
CA THR A 73 -16.35 -47.37 -4.62
C THR A 73 -15.13 -47.69 -3.76
N ALA A 74 -15.23 -47.40 -2.47
CA ALA A 74 -14.62 -48.26 -1.46
C ALA A 74 -15.66 -49.33 -1.11
N GLU A 75 -15.19 -50.56 -0.86
CA GLU A 75 -15.99 -51.75 -0.53
C GLU A 75 -16.59 -52.52 -1.73
N SER A 76 -15.74 -53.15 -2.56
CA SER A 76 -15.98 -54.55 -2.95
C SER A 76 -14.86 -55.16 -3.80
N SER A 77 -14.55 -56.41 -3.44
CA SER A 77 -13.74 -57.39 -4.15
C SER A 77 -12.22 -57.24 -4.06
N SER A 78 -11.68 -57.84 -3.00
CA SER A 78 -10.43 -58.60 -3.08
C SER A 78 -10.49 -59.53 -4.30
N ARG A 79 -9.82 -59.13 -5.37
CA ARG A 79 -9.32 -60.04 -6.41
C ARG A 79 -7.84 -59.78 -6.50
N ASN A 80 -7.04 -60.80 -6.19
CA ASN A 80 -5.63 -60.88 -6.54
C ASN A 80 -5.52 -60.63 -8.05
N ARG A 81 -5.29 -59.38 -8.44
CA ARG A 81 -4.80 -59.02 -9.77
C ARG A 81 -3.30 -58.88 -9.62
N ASP A 82 -2.57 -59.73 -10.34
CA ASP A 82 -1.12 -59.65 -10.48
C ASP A 82 -0.70 -58.19 -10.75
N ALA A 83 0.15 -57.66 -9.88
CA ALA A 83 0.53 -56.24 -9.85
C ALA A 83 1.40 -55.78 -11.04
N LYS A 84 1.56 -56.61 -12.07
CA LYS A 84 2.44 -56.34 -13.22
C LYS A 84 1.76 -55.56 -14.35
N ASP A 85 0.44 -55.57 -14.42
CA ASP A 85 -0.32 -54.97 -15.55
C ASP A 85 -1.24 -53.81 -15.15
N ASP A 86 -1.13 -53.27 -13.92
CA ASP A 86 -1.95 -52.13 -13.49
C ASP A 86 -1.27 -50.79 -13.84
N PRO A 87 -1.79 -50.02 -14.82
CA PRO A 87 -1.22 -48.74 -15.24
C PRO A 87 -1.30 -47.66 -14.14
N LEU A 88 -2.10 -47.90 -13.08
CA LEU A 88 -2.22 -47.02 -11.92
C LEU A 88 -1.41 -47.51 -10.72
N ALA A 89 -0.67 -48.63 -10.83
CA ALA A 89 0.18 -49.16 -9.77
C ALA A 89 1.24 -48.15 -9.33
N LEU A 90 1.83 -47.42 -10.27
CA LEU A 90 2.82 -46.38 -9.96
C LEU A 90 2.16 -45.21 -9.20
N SER A 91 0.98 -44.75 -9.64
CA SER A 91 0.23 -43.70 -8.92
C SER A 91 -0.20 -44.15 -7.52
N ARG A 92 -0.59 -45.42 -7.35
CA ARG A 92 -0.98 -45.99 -6.06
C ARG A 92 0.23 -46.16 -5.14
N ALA A 93 1.36 -46.63 -5.66
CA ALA A 93 2.63 -46.72 -4.92
C ALA A 93 3.17 -45.34 -4.53
N VAL A 94 3.05 -44.33 -5.40
CA VAL A 94 3.37 -42.92 -5.10
C VAL A 94 2.44 -42.38 -4.01
N LYS A 95 1.15 -42.73 -4.03
CA LYS A 95 0.20 -42.36 -2.97
C LYS A 95 0.54 -43.00 -1.62
N MET A 96 0.92 -44.29 -1.60
CA MET A 96 1.37 -44.96 -0.36
C MET A 96 2.74 -44.46 0.11
N SER A 97 3.61 -44.01 -0.81
CA SER A 97 4.87 -43.35 -0.45
C SER A 97 4.64 -41.95 0.11
N ALA A 98 3.60 -41.24 -0.36
CA ALA A 98 3.18 -39.95 0.20
C ALA A 98 2.58 -40.08 1.61
N GLU A 99 2.05 -41.24 2.01
CA GLU A 99 1.59 -41.47 3.40
C GLU A 99 2.75 -41.50 4.42
N THR A 100 4.00 -41.67 3.95
CA THR A 100 5.21 -41.56 4.78
C THR A 100 5.64 -40.12 5.07
N ASP A 101 4.89 -39.10 4.60
CA ASP A 101 5.11 -37.68 4.95
C ASP A 101 5.01 -37.39 6.46
N ASN A 102 4.57 -38.36 7.28
CA ASN A 102 4.64 -38.25 8.74
C ASN A 102 6.07 -38.17 9.30
N TYR A 103 7.10 -38.57 8.53
CA TYR A 103 8.52 -38.41 8.90
C TYR A 103 9.17 -37.17 8.27
N ARG A 104 8.44 -36.44 7.40
CA ARG A 104 8.87 -35.14 6.94
C ARG A 104 8.63 -34.17 8.07
N ASN A 105 9.62 -34.05 8.98
CA ASN A 105 9.73 -33.08 10.07
C ASN A 105 8.60 -32.08 9.97
N GLN A 106 7.50 -32.31 10.70
CA GLN A 106 6.31 -31.46 10.65
C GLN A 106 6.82 -30.05 10.81
N SER A 107 6.95 -29.32 9.70
CA SER A 107 7.58 -28.02 9.69
C SER A 107 6.74 -27.23 10.66
N ARG A 108 7.31 -26.94 11.85
CA ARG A 108 6.57 -26.26 12.91
C ARG A 108 6.12 -24.98 12.26
N ARG A 109 4.83 -24.89 11.92
CA ARG A 109 4.30 -23.72 11.23
C ARG A 109 4.34 -22.60 12.26
N VAL A 110 5.47 -21.89 12.29
CA VAL A 110 5.65 -20.74 13.17
C VAL A 110 4.63 -19.72 12.70
N ASN A 111 3.59 -19.51 13.50
CA ASN A 111 2.64 -18.45 13.28
C ASN A 111 3.35 -17.12 13.52
N LEU A 112 3.91 -16.56 12.45
CA LEU A 112 4.54 -15.25 12.48
C LEU A 112 3.44 -14.22 12.70
N LYS A 113 3.61 -13.37 13.72
CA LYS A 113 2.70 -12.24 13.95
C LYS A 113 2.95 -11.15 12.91
N LEU A 114 2.32 -11.29 11.74
CA LEU A 114 2.36 -10.33 10.65
C LEU A 114 1.50 -9.12 10.98
N GLY A 115 2.04 -8.21 11.80
CA GLY A 115 1.40 -6.95 12.16
C GLY A 115 2.12 -5.72 11.59
N PRO A 116 1.52 -4.52 11.66
CA PRO A 116 2.18 -3.26 11.29
C PRO A 116 3.46 -2.96 12.10
N SER A 117 3.66 -3.66 13.22
CA SER A 117 4.86 -3.61 14.05
C SER A 117 6.05 -4.35 13.44
N LEU A 118 5.84 -5.32 12.55
CA LEU A 118 6.90 -6.20 12.05
C LEU A 118 8.03 -5.41 11.37
N GLY A 119 7.69 -4.45 10.50
CA GLY A 119 8.66 -3.56 9.85
C GLY A 119 9.27 -2.47 10.76
N ARG A 120 8.90 -2.46 12.04
CA ARG A 120 9.42 -1.55 13.08
C ARG A 120 10.06 -2.32 14.24
N GLN A 121 10.43 -3.57 14.01
CA GLN A 121 11.18 -4.39 14.96
C GLN A 121 12.65 -4.43 14.54
N VAL A 122 13.54 -4.42 15.52
CA VAL A 122 14.98 -4.62 15.36
C VAL A 122 15.39 -5.64 16.41
N HIS A 123 16.01 -6.74 15.98
CA HIS A 123 16.53 -7.75 16.90
C HIS A 123 17.85 -7.27 17.49
N VAL A 124 17.99 -7.43 18.81
CA VAL A 124 19.22 -7.14 19.53
C VAL A 124 19.99 -8.44 19.63
N GLU A 125 21.11 -8.51 18.95
CA GLU A 125 21.98 -9.67 18.93
C GLU A 125 23.40 -9.19 19.26
N PRO A 126 23.80 -9.23 20.55
CA PRO A 126 25.10 -8.73 20.98
C PRO A 126 26.25 -9.49 20.33
N GLU A 127 26.08 -10.80 20.09
CA GLU A 127 27.03 -11.66 19.37
C GLU A 127 27.32 -11.19 17.95
N LYS A 128 26.34 -10.51 17.30
CA LYS A 128 26.49 -9.94 15.96
C LYS A 128 26.91 -8.48 15.97
N GLY A 129 27.33 -7.95 17.13
CA GLY A 129 27.71 -6.54 17.32
C GLY A 129 26.53 -5.57 17.36
N THR A 130 25.31 -6.07 17.60
CA THR A 130 24.10 -5.25 17.66
C THR A 130 23.67 -5.04 19.11
N ASP A 131 24.38 -4.14 19.81
CA ASP A 131 24.02 -3.73 21.16
C ASP A 131 22.66 -3.03 21.19
N VAL A 132 22.03 -2.97 22.37
CA VAL A 132 20.74 -2.29 22.58
C VAL A 132 20.79 -0.84 22.10
N SER A 133 21.87 -0.13 22.39
CA SER A 133 22.04 1.28 21.99
C SER A 133 22.09 1.42 20.46
N SER A 134 22.81 0.53 19.78
CA SER A 134 22.89 0.47 18.32
C SER A 134 21.54 0.11 17.69
N ALA A 135 20.84 -0.89 18.24
CA ALA A 135 19.52 -1.30 17.79
C ALA A 135 18.48 -0.17 17.91
N LEU A 136 18.51 0.61 18.99
CA LEU A 136 17.63 1.78 19.16
C LEU A 136 17.91 2.87 18.11
N ARG A 137 19.18 3.13 17.78
CA ARG A 137 19.55 4.10 16.72
C ARG A 137 19.10 3.61 15.34
N GLN A 138 19.23 2.31 15.06
CA GLN A 138 18.75 1.70 13.84
C GLN A 138 17.22 1.81 13.73
N LEU A 139 16.51 1.47 14.81
CA LEU A 139 15.05 1.59 14.88
C LEU A 139 14.59 3.04 14.66
N HIS A 140 15.24 4.00 15.31
CA HIS A 140 14.94 5.42 15.13
C HIS A 140 15.15 5.87 13.69
N SER A 141 16.27 5.46 13.07
CA SER A 141 16.58 5.77 11.66
C SER A 141 15.55 5.17 10.71
N ALA A 142 15.13 3.93 10.93
CA ALA A 142 14.08 3.28 10.15
C ALA A 142 12.73 4.03 10.28
N CYS A 143 12.37 4.47 11.49
CA CYS A 143 11.16 5.26 11.72
C CYS A 143 11.23 6.65 11.05
N MET A 144 12.40 7.27 11.01
CA MET A 144 12.65 8.55 10.34
C MET A 144 12.59 8.45 8.82
N GLN A 145 13.19 7.41 8.23
CA GLN A 145 13.12 7.14 6.79
C GLN A 145 11.67 6.96 6.32
N ASN A 146 10.88 6.21 7.10
CA ASN A 146 9.45 6.01 6.86
C ASN A 146 8.57 7.21 7.24
N ARG A 147 9.14 8.26 7.85
CA ARG A 147 8.46 9.49 8.28
C ARG A 147 7.27 9.24 9.21
N VAL A 148 7.34 8.21 10.07
CA VAL A 148 6.23 7.78 10.95
C VAL A 148 5.77 8.93 11.85
N LYS A 149 6.70 9.67 12.45
CA LYS A 149 6.41 10.83 13.30
C LYS A 149 5.64 11.92 12.53
N THR A 150 6.09 12.24 11.32
CA THR A 150 5.42 13.25 10.47
C THR A 150 4.00 12.81 10.08
N GLN A 151 3.81 11.53 9.76
CA GLN A 151 2.48 10.99 9.46
C GLN A 151 1.55 11.10 10.66
N SER A 152 2.00 10.71 11.86
CA SER A 152 1.24 10.83 13.10
C SER A 152 0.82 12.29 13.37
N LEU A 153 1.74 13.25 13.21
CA LEU A 153 1.43 14.67 13.39
C LEU A 153 0.43 15.19 12.34
N ASN A 154 0.57 14.76 11.08
CA ASN A 154 -0.35 15.16 10.01
C ASN A 154 -1.75 14.56 10.17
N GLN A 155 -1.87 13.40 10.83
CA GLN A 155 -3.14 12.74 11.10
C GLN A 155 -3.88 13.33 12.30
N LYS A 156 -3.18 14.07 13.18
CA LYS A 156 -3.76 14.66 14.40
C LYS A 156 -4.94 15.59 14.11
N PHE A 157 -4.92 16.29 12.98
CA PHE A 157 -5.97 17.23 12.60
C PHE A 157 -6.35 17.05 11.13
N HIS A 158 -7.65 17.18 10.83
CA HIS A 158 -8.12 17.20 9.45
C HIS A 158 -7.62 18.47 8.74
N VAL A 159 -7.03 18.27 7.56
CA VAL A 159 -6.67 19.36 6.66
C VAL A 159 -7.43 19.18 5.35
N ARG A 160 -8.09 20.24 4.88
CA ARG A 160 -8.83 20.23 3.61
C ARG A 160 -7.91 19.85 2.46
N ARG A 161 -8.41 19.03 1.53
CA ARG A 161 -7.65 18.51 0.37
C ARG A 161 -6.92 19.60 -0.43
N GLY A 162 -7.54 20.77 -0.62
CA GLY A 162 -6.93 21.90 -1.32
C GLY A 162 -5.68 22.44 -0.61
N GLN A 163 -5.72 22.54 0.72
CA GLN A 163 -4.60 23.00 1.52
C GLN A 163 -3.47 21.97 1.53
N VAL A 164 -3.79 20.67 1.62
CA VAL A 164 -2.78 19.59 1.50
C VAL A 164 -2.03 19.67 0.17
N LYS A 165 -2.74 19.87 -0.94
CA LYS A 165 -2.12 20.01 -2.27
C LYS A 165 -1.21 21.25 -2.37
N LYS A 166 -1.64 22.39 -1.80
CA LYS A 166 -0.83 23.63 -1.76
C LYS A 166 0.45 23.42 -0.96
N ASN A 167 0.33 22.86 0.25
CA ASN A 167 1.48 22.55 1.10
C ASN A 167 2.47 21.61 0.41
N LEU A 168 1.96 20.56 -0.26
CA LEU A 168 2.79 19.62 -1.00
C LEU A 168 3.54 20.28 -2.16
N ARG A 169 2.88 21.17 -2.92
CA ARG A 169 3.51 21.93 -4.01
C ARG A 169 4.64 22.81 -3.49
N ILE A 170 4.41 23.56 -2.42
CA ILE A 170 5.41 24.43 -1.79
C ILE A 170 6.59 23.59 -1.28
N ALA A 171 6.33 22.47 -0.62
CA ALA A 171 7.37 21.58 -0.11
C ALA A 171 8.23 20.98 -1.24
N ARG A 172 7.62 20.56 -2.36
CA ARG A 172 8.33 20.06 -3.54
C ARG A 172 9.21 21.15 -4.16
N TRP A 173 8.69 22.36 -4.33
CA TRP A 173 9.46 23.48 -4.87
C TRP A 173 10.65 23.82 -3.99
N ARG A 174 10.48 23.90 -2.66
CA ARG A 174 11.58 24.14 -1.71
C ARG A 174 12.66 23.06 -1.79
N LYS A 175 12.27 21.79 -1.95
CA LYS A 175 13.23 20.68 -2.14
C LYS A 175 14.00 20.81 -3.44
N LEU A 176 13.32 21.10 -4.54
CA LEU A 176 13.96 21.27 -5.85
C LEU A 176 14.91 22.48 -5.85
N PHE A 177 14.46 23.60 -5.32
CA PHE A 177 15.27 24.81 -5.17
C PHE A 177 16.52 24.55 -4.32
N LYS A 178 16.38 23.89 -3.16
CA LYS A 178 17.52 23.51 -2.32
C LYS A 178 18.51 22.64 -3.09
N PHE A 179 18.02 21.64 -3.82
CA PHE A 179 18.86 20.74 -4.62
C PHE A 179 19.63 21.50 -5.72
N SER A 180 18.94 22.31 -6.52
CA SER A 180 19.58 23.10 -7.58
C SER A 180 20.58 24.11 -7.01
N PHE A 181 20.23 24.78 -5.91
CA PHE A 181 21.10 25.74 -5.26
C PHE A 181 22.39 25.11 -4.74
N GLN A 182 22.29 23.96 -4.06
CA GLN A 182 23.46 23.21 -3.59
C GLN A 182 24.38 22.79 -4.75
N LYS A 183 23.81 22.40 -5.89
CA LYS A 183 24.58 22.06 -7.10
C LYS A 183 25.28 23.27 -7.70
N THR A 184 24.61 24.42 -7.76
CA THR A 184 25.23 25.67 -8.22
C THR A 184 26.38 26.10 -7.32
N VAL A 185 26.18 26.10 -6.00
CA VAL A 185 27.25 26.41 -5.03
C VAL A 185 28.43 25.46 -5.17
N GLY A 186 28.17 24.15 -5.30
CA GLY A 186 29.23 23.17 -5.52
C GLY A 186 29.99 23.40 -6.84
N ARG A 187 29.32 23.89 -7.89
CA ARG A 187 29.97 24.29 -9.16
C ARG A 187 30.84 25.52 -8.97
N ILE A 188 30.33 26.55 -8.30
CA ILE A 188 31.07 27.78 -8.00
C ILE A 188 32.32 27.46 -7.19
N GLN A 189 32.22 26.59 -6.18
CA GLN A 189 33.37 26.16 -5.38
C GLN A 189 34.44 25.46 -6.22
N LYS A 190 34.04 24.64 -7.20
CA LYS A 190 34.98 24.00 -8.15
C LYS A 190 35.65 25.02 -9.06
N MET A 191 34.90 25.96 -9.61
CA MET A 191 35.45 27.04 -10.46
C MET A 191 36.45 27.89 -9.68
N ARG A 192 36.09 28.27 -8.45
CA ARG A 192 36.98 29.00 -7.54
C ARG A 192 38.26 28.23 -7.26
N ALA A 193 38.20 26.91 -7.05
CA ALA A 193 39.37 26.07 -6.81
C ALA A 193 40.28 25.95 -8.06
N GLN A 194 39.71 26.10 -9.25
CA GLN A 194 40.44 26.16 -10.52
C GLN A 194 41.01 27.55 -10.81
N GLY A 195 40.69 28.57 -10.01
CA GLY A 195 41.16 29.94 -10.20
C GLY A 195 40.30 30.79 -11.15
N TRP A 196 39.09 30.33 -11.50
CA TRP A 196 38.07 31.12 -12.20
C TRP A 196 37.24 31.98 -11.25
#